data_AF-A0A9N8EYB9-F1
#
_entry.id   AF-A0A9N8EYB9-F1
#
_cell.length_a   1.000
_cell.length_b   1.000
_cell.length_c   1.000
_cell.angle_alpha   90.00
_cell.angle_beta   90.00
_cell.angle_gamma   90.00
#
_symmetry.space_group_name_H-M   'P 1'
#
loop_
_entity.id
_entity.type
_entity.pdbx_description
1 polymer ?
#
loop_
_entity_poly.entity_id
_entity_poly.type
_entity_poly.pdbx_seq_one_letter_code
_entity_poly.pdbx_strand_id
1 'polypeptide(L)'
;MFPIRSHHWRIFPLALLLIISTGTCHAWTINLPGGGRVAFDDGVLRIGQPSASNSLLIIPPADTFISEAIVQRIAIQSAGAEKGYGAFCVLEGIPQDTFLGFYPTTSKIFRDLEQPLEQPIVDNGGEYLLSIDGGVTFLDGYERAQDRTVFSPAHLNHADSNSVGCNCVRLSSSEQPSLVAFFTARDIAVGEELCFDYGSNYWRGREDEKV
;
A
#
# COMPACT_ATOMS: atom_id res chain seq x y z
N MET A 1 -24.89 -14.67 45.58
CA MET A 1 -25.24 -13.24 45.49
C MET A 1 -24.02 -12.53 44.92
N PHE A 2 -23.98 -12.29 43.60
CA PHE A 2 -22.84 -11.70 42.88
C PHE A 2 -23.26 -10.32 42.36
N PRO A 3 -22.42 -9.27 42.45
CA PRO A 3 -22.78 -7.97 41.91
C PRO A 3 -22.45 -7.91 40.42
N ILE A 4 -23.46 -7.57 39.62
CA ILE A 4 -23.36 -7.24 38.20
C ILE A 4 -22.74 -5.84 38.09
N ARG A 5 -21.55 -5.72 37.49
CA ARG A 5 -20.96 -4.42 37.14
C ARG A 5 -21.47 -3.99 35.76
N SER A 6 -22.26 -2.92 35.71
CA SER A 6 -22.69 -2.26 34.48
C SER A 6 -21.56 -1.40 33.90
N HIS A 7 -21.11 -1.73 32.69
CA HIS A 7 -20.22 -0.86 31.91
C HIS A 7 -21.04 0.20 31.17
N HIS A 8 -21.01 1.42 31.70
CA HIS A 8 -21.53 2.60 31.02
C HIS A 8 -20.54 3.02 29.93
N TRP A 9 -20.91 2.77 28.67
CA TRP A 9 -20.26 3.37 27.52
C TRP A 9 -20.54 4.87 27.53
N ARG A 10 -19.53 5.68 27.84
CA ARG A 10 -19.58 7.13 27.67
C ARG A 10 -19.36 7.42 26.19
N ILE A 11 -20.47 7.58 25.46
CA ILE A 11 -20.48 8.17 24.13
C ILE A 11 -20.01 9.62 24.31
N PHE A 12 -18.81 9.93 23.80
CA PHE A 12 -18.35 11.31 23.66
C PHE A 12 -19.21 11.99 22.60
N PRO A 13 -19.96 13.06 22.92
CA PRO A 13 -20.54 13.87 21.88
C PRO A 13 -19.41 14.71 21.27
N LEU A 14 -19.00 14.35 20.06
CA LEU A 14 -18.19 15.24 19.22
C LEU A 14 -19.10 16.43 18.87
N ALA A 15 -19.01 17.50 19.66
CA ALA A 15 -19.74 18.73 19.42
C ALA A 15 -19.17 19.38 18.15
N LEU A 16 -19.83 19.14 17.02
CA LEU A 16 -19.55 19.80 15.76
C LEU A 16 -20.03 21.25 15.88
N LEU A 17 -19.10 22.16 16.17
CA LEU A 17 -19.35 23.60 16.18
C LEU A 17 -19.50 24.08 14.73
N LEU A 18 -20.74 24.12 14.24
CA LEU A 18 -21.06 24.65 12.92
C LEU A 18 -21.06 26.19 12.98
N ILE A 19 -19.92 26.81 12.64
CA ILE A 19 -19.84 28.26 12.44
C ILE A 19 -20.47 28.56 11.08
N ILE A 20 -21.73 28.99 11.06
CA ILE A 20 -22.39 29.52 9.86
C ILE A 20 -21.89 30.96 9.67
N SER A 21 -20.74 31.09 9.01
CA SER A 21 -20.31 32.34 8.40
C SER A 21 -21.12 32.54 7.11
N THR A 22 -21.81 33.67 6.97
CA THR A 22 -22.51 34.10 5.75
C THR A 22 -21.51 34.56 4.67
N GLY A 23 -20.49 33.74 4.42
CA GLY A 23 -19.56 33.85 3.31
C GLY A 23 -19.97 32.88 2.21
N THR A 24 -19.70 33.24 0.97
CA THR A 24 -19.81 32.37 -0.21
C THR A 24 -19.35 30.95 0.12
N CYS A 25 -20.28 29.99 0.18
CA CYS A 25 -19.92 28.60 0.41
C CYS A 25 -19.16 28.11 -0.82
N HIS A 26 -17.83 28.13 -0.74
CA HIS A 26 -16.98 27.49 -1.73
C HIS A 26 -17.26 26.00 -1.71
N ALA A 27 -17.37 25.39 -2.89
CA ALA A 27 -17.46 23.95 -3.00
C ALA A 27 -16.24 23.31 -2.35
N TRP A 28 -16.44 22.23 -1.59
CA TRP A 28 -15.35 21.51 -0.94
C TRP A 28 -15.62 20.01 -0.94
N THR A 29 -14.55 19.22 -0.86
CA THR A 29 -14.60 17.76 -0.78
C THR A 29 -13.60 17.27 0.26
N ILE A 30 -14.06 16.40 1.15
CA ILE A 30 -13.26 15.67 2.14
C ILE A 30 -13.28 14.20 1.71
N ASN A 31 -12.11 13.65 1.39
CA ASN A 31 -11.96 12.22 1.16
C ASN A 31 -11.85 11.51 2.52
N LEU A 32 -12.60 10.42 2.69
CA LEU A 32 -12.60 9.61 3.90
C LEU A 32 -11.68 8.39 3.73
N PRO A 33 -11.10 7.87 4.83
CA PRO A 33 -10.48 6.55 4.82
C PRO A 33 -11.46 5.50 4.28
N GLY A 34 -10.98 4.59 3.41
CA GLY A 34 -11.82 3.56 2.78
C GLY A 34 -12.60 4.00 1.55
N GLY A 35 -12.19 5.08 0.87
CA GLY A 35 -12.73 5.47 -0.45
C GLY A 35 -14.09 6.19 -0.42
N GLY A 36 -14.60 6.52 0.75
CA GLY A 36 -15.77 7.40 0.90
C GLY A 36 -15.43 8.87 0.66
N ARG A 37 -16.45 9.70 0.45
CA ARG A 37 -16.28 11.17 0.38
C ARG A 37 -17.45 11.92 0.97
N VAL A 38 -17.17 13.08 1.56
CA VAL A 38 -18.16 14.09 1.94
C VAL A 38 -17.87 15.34 1.11
N ALA A 39 -18.83 15.76 0.30
CA ALA A 39 -18.69 16.95 -0.54
C ALA A 39 -19.85 17.92 -0.31
N PHE A 40 -19.56 19.21 -0.36
CA PHE A 40 -20.57 20.26 -0.40
C PHE A 40 -20.39 21.04 -1.69
N ASP A 41 -21.41 21.05 -2.54
CA ASP A 41 -21.39 21.72 -3.83
C ASP A 41 -22.81 22.17 -4.20
N ASP A 42 -22.95 23.35 -4.79
CA ASP A 42 -24.24 23.99 -5.13
C ASP A 42 -25.28 23.98 -4.00
N GLY A 43 -24.84 24.17 -2.75
CA GLY A 43 -25.73 24.15 -1.59
C GLY A 43 -26.15 22.75 -1.13
N VAL A 44 -25.62 21.69 -1.75
CA VAL A 44 -25.99 20.30 -1.48
C VAL A 44 -24.83 19.56 -0.81
N LEU A 45 -25.08 19.01 0.38
CA LEU A 45 -24.18 18.05 1.03
C LEU A 45 -24.39 16.65 0.44
N ARG A 46 -23.34 16.07 -0.13
CA ARG A 46 -23.33 14.72 -0.70
C ARG A 46 -22.39 13.84 0.10
N ILE A 47 -22.91 12.71 0.58
CA ILE A 47 -22.12 11.65 1.22
C ILE A 47 -22.05 10.49 0.24
N GLY A 48 -20.89 10.27 -0.35
CA GLY A 48 -20.61 9.14 -1.21
C GLY A 48 -20.07 8.00 -0.37
N GLN A 49 -20.84 6.91 -0.23
CA GLN A 49 -20.28 5.65 0.23
C GLN A 49 -19.55 4.98 -0.95
N PRO A 50 -18.42 4.30 -0.70
CA PRO A 50 -17.81 3.46 -1.72
C PRO A 50 -18.87 2.43 -2.17
N SER A 51 -19.19 2.43 -3.47
CA SER A 51 -19.98 1.34 -4.05
C SER A 51 -19.17 0.07 -3.85
N ALA A 52 -19.76 -0.98 -3.28
CA ALA A 52 -19.12 -2.23 -2.86
C ALA A 52 -18.46 -3.06 -4.00
N SER A 53 -18.30 -2.48 -5.20
CA SER A 53 -17.63 -3.11 -6.33
C SER A 53 -16.66 -2.21 -7.10
N ASN A 54 -16.45 -0.96 -6.67
CA ASN A 54 -15.51 -0.04 -7.29
C ASN A 54 -14.78 0.76 -6.21
N SER A 55 -13.98 0.07 -5.39
CA SER A 55 -12.98 0.73 -4.59
C SER A 55 -11.97 1.35 -5.56
N LEU A 56 -12.17 2.62 -5.88
CA LEU A 56 -11.16 3.41 -6.56
C LEU A 56 -10.06 3.59 -5.52
N LEU A 57 -9.10 2.67 -5.50
CA LEU A 57 -7.87 2.85 -4.76
C LEU A 57 -7.25 4.17 -5.26
N ILE A 58 -7.05 5.11 -4.35
CA ILE A 58 -6.42 6.39 -4.62
C ILE A 58 -5.10 6.40 -3.88
N ILE A 59 -4.04 6.86 -4.53
CA ILE A 59 -2.74 7.05 -3.89
C ILE A 59 -2.93 8.10 -2.78
N PRO A 60 -2.69 7.74 -1.50
CA PRO A 60 -2.91 8.66 -0.41
C PRO A 60 -1.83 9.77 -0.44
N PRO A 61 -2.01 10.86 0.33
CA PRO A 61 -0.97 11.88 0.50
C PRO A 61 0.38 11.27 0.90
N ALA A 62 1.49 11.86 0.44
CA ALA A 62 2.84 11.32 0.63
C ALA A 62 3.26 11.17 2.11
N ASP A 63 2.62 11.91 3.01
CA ASP A 63 2.78 11.84 4.47
C ASP A 63 1.84 10.83 5.15
N THR A 64 1.13 10.00 4.37
CA THR A 64 0.28 8.95 4.91
C THR A 64 1.13 7.77 5.37
N PHE A 65 0.97 7.40 6.64
CA PHE A 65 1.61 6.23 7.22
C PHE A 65 0.67 5.05 7.29
N ILE A 66 1.24 3.85 7.19
CA ILE A 66 0.52 2.62 7.54
C ILE A 66 0.11 2.70 9.01
N SER A 67 -1.12 2.28 9.32
CA SER A 67 -1.58 2.30 10.71
C SER A 67 -0.80 1.29 11.56
N GLU A 68 -0.52 1.65 12.82
CA GLU A 68 0.22 0.78 13.76
C GLU A 68 -0.46 -0.58 13.94
N ALA A 69 -1.80 -0.62 13.94
CA ALA A 69 -2.57 -1.85 14.05
C ALA A 69 -2.31 -2.81 12.87
N ILE A 70 -2.09 -2.29 11.66
CA ILE A 70 -1.74 -3.12 10.50
C ILE A 70 -0.27 -3.55 10.57
N VAL A 71 0.65 -2.67 10.99
CA VAL A 71 2.06 -3.03 11.17
C VAL A 71 2.21 -4.19 12.16
N GLN A 72 1.49 -4.17 13.28
CA GLN A 72 1.52 -5.24 14.27
C GLN A 72 0.98 -6.58 13.74
N ARG A 73 0.17 -6.58 12.68
CA ARG A 73 -0.31 -7.79 12.02
C ARG A 73 0.70 -8.39 11.05
N ILE A 74 1.79 -7.70 10.73
CA ILE A 74 2.77 -8.15 9.74
C ILE A 74 4.10 -8.42 10.42
N ALA A 75 4.68 -9.60 10.18
CA ALA A 75 6.04 -9.92 10.60
C ALA A 75 6.88 -10.33 9.40
N ILE A 76 8.17 -9.96 9.43
CA ILE A 76 9.14 -10.43 8.44
C ILE A 76 9.68 -11.78 8.90
N GLN A 77 9.47 -12.82 8.08
CA GLN A 77 9.86 -14.19 8.38
C GLN A 77 10.62 -14.80 7.21
N SER A 78 11.26 -15.94 7.42
CA SER A 78 11.87 -16.68 6.31
C SER A 78 10.79 -17.24 5.39
N ALA A 79 10.91 -16.97 4.09
CA ALA A 79 10.04 -17.50 3.03
C ALA A 79 10.63 -18.77 2.38
N GLY A 80 11.71 -19.32 2.95
CA GLY A 80 12.44 -20.47 2.42
C GLY A 80 13.84 -20.13 1.95
N ALA A 81 14.66 -21.16 1.69
CA ALA A 81 16.07 -21.00 1.34
C ALA A 81 16.30 -20.24 0.01
N GLU A 82 15.37 -20.38 -0.94
CA GLU A 82 15.48 -19.78 -2.27
C GLU A 82 14.89 -18.36 -2.31
N LYS A 83 13.83 -18.08 -1.52
CA LYS A 83 13.13 -16.79 -1.50
C LYS A 83 13.67 -15.81 -0.45
N GLY A 84 14.44 -16.29 0.51
CA GLY A 84 14.96 -15.46 1.61
C GLY A 84 13.89 -15.12 2.64
N TYR A 85 13.53 -13.84 2.73
CA TYR A 85 12.57 -13.32 3.71
C TYR A 85 11.34 -12.74 3.03
N GLY A 86 10.20 -12.80 3.70
CA GLY A 86 8.92 -12.25 3.22
C GLY A 86 8.10 -11.65 4.35
N ALA A 87 7.09 -10.87 3.99
CA ALA A 87 6.13 -10.30 4.92
C ALA A 87 4.93 -11.24 5.11
N PHE A 88 4.63 -11.62 6.35
CA PHE A 88 3.55 -12.56 6.68
C PHE A 88 2.53 -11.92 7.62
N CYS A 89 1.25 -12.21 7.40
CA CYS A 89 0.18 -11.86 8.32
C CYS A 89 0.22 -12.79 9.54
N VAL A 90 0.45 -12.27 10.76
CA VAL A 90 0.74 -13.09 11.96
C VAL A 90 -0.27 -13.05 13.09
N LEU A 91 -1.15 -12.04 13.15
CA LEU A 91 -2.07 -11.87 14.29
C LEU A 91 -3.54 -12.02 13.87
N GLU A 92 -4.03 -11.03 13.16
CA GLU A 92 -5.41 -10.96 12.67
C GLU A 92 -5.37 -10.71 11.17
N GLY A 93 -6.39 -11.17 10.45
CA GLY A 93 -6.47 -10.95 9.02
C GLY A 93 -6.41 -9.46 8.64
N ILE A 94 -5.90 -9.18 7.44
CA ILE A 94 -5.80 -7.82 6.91
C ILE A 94 -6.92 -7.63 5.89
N PRO A 95 -7.84 -6.68 6.09
CA PRO A 95 -8.94 -6.46 5.14
C PRO A 95 -8.43 -6.10 3.75
N GLN A 96 -9.24 -6.38 2.72
CA GLN A 96 -9.06 -5.84 1.38
C GLN A 96 -8.92 -4.30 1.39
N ASP A 97 -8.20 -3.76 0.40
CA ASP A 97 -7.96 -2.33 0.18
C ASP A 97 -7.21 -1.64 1.33
N THR A 98 -6.55 -2.41 2.19
CA THR A 98 -5.73 -1.89 3.27
C THR A 98 -4.44 -1.34 2.70
N PHE A 99 -4.15 -0.07 2.97
CA PHE A 99 -2.88 0.56 2.63
C PHE A 99 -1.72 -0.07 3.43
N LEU A 100 -0.71 -0.54 2.70
CA LEU A 100 0.49 -1.22 3.22
C LEU A 100 1.72 -0.30 3.28
N GLY A 101 1.57 0.97 2.88
CA GLY A 101 2.66 1.92 2.84
C GLY A 101 3.14 2.23 1.42
N PHE A 102 4.03 3.20 1.35
CA PHE A 102 4.76 3.51 0.12
C PHE A 102 5.98 2.62 -0.01
N TYR A 103 6.35 2.28 -1.24
CA TYR A 103 7.63 1.64 -1.51
C TYR A 103 8.75 2.54 -1.01
N PRO A 104 9.64 2.04 -0.14
CA PRO A 104 10.72 2.86 0.39
C PRO A 104 11.70 3.18 -0.74
N THR A 105 12.20 4.41 -0.75
CA THR A 105 13.23 4.85 -1.70
C THR A 105 14.19 5.77 -0.99
N THR A 106 15.49 5.46 -1.08
CA THR A 106 16.57 6.38 -0.72
C THR A 106 17.12 7.09 -1.95
N SER A 107 16.97 6.48 -3.12
CA SER A 107 17.41 6.99 -4.41
C SER A 107 16.46 6.61 -5.55
N LYS A 108 16.48 7.42 -6.61
CA LYS A 108 15.89 7.06 -7.92
C LYS A 108 17.02 6.67 -8.85
N ILE A 109 16.87 5.51 -9.48
CA ILE A 109 17.80 5.01 -10.49
C ILE A 109 17.15 5.22 -11.84
N PHE A 110 17.90 5.83 -12.76
CA PHE A 110 17.49 5.99 -14.14
C PHE A 110 18.21 4.94 -14.96
N ARG A 111 17.45 4.20 -15.76
CA ARG A 111 18.03 3.30 -16.76
C ARG A 111 18.78 4.12 -17.78
N ASP A 112 19.98 3.70 -18.09
CA ASP A 112 20.72 4.20 -19.23
C ASP A 112 20.01 3.75 -20.53
N LEU A 113 19.54 4.71 -21.32
CA LEU A 113 18.84 4.43 -22.58
C LEU A 113 19.75 3.79 -23.64
N GLU A 114 21.07 3.88 -23.46
CA GLU A 114 22.04 3.22 -24.33
C GLU A 114 22.25 1.73 -23.97
N GLN A 115 21.81 1.29 -22.78
CA GLN A 115 21.88 -0.11 -22.39
C GLN A 115 20.77 -0.94 -23.09
N PRO A 116 21.09 -2.14 -23.60
CA PRO A 116 20.09 -3.04 -24.15
C PRO A 116 18.98 -3.32 -23.13
N LEU A 117 17.72 -3.25 -23.56
CA LEU A 117 16.57 -3.44 -22.67
C LEU A 117 16.56 -4.80 -21.95
N GLU A 118 17.18 -5.80 -22.57
CA GLU A 118 17.32 -7.19 -22.12
C GLU A 118 18.41 -7.38 -21.05
N GLN A 119 19.27 -6.39 -20.82
CA GLN A 119 20.25 -6.48 -19.74
C GLN A 119 19.56 -6.14 -18.40
N PRO A 120 19.67 -7.01 -17.39
CA PRO A 120 19.19 -6.70 -16.06
C PRO A 120 19.95 -5.50 -15.51
N ILE A 121 19.27 -4.66 -14.72
CA ILE A 121 19.93 -3.57 -14.00
C ILE A 121 20.72 -4.20 -12.85
N VAL A 122 22.03 -4.38 -13.07
CA VAL A 122 22.94 -4.97 -12.09
C VAL A 122 23.49 -3.85 -11.20
N ASP A 123 22.71 -3.47 -10.19
CA ASP A 123 23.22 -2.72 -9.03
C ASP A 123 23.16 -3.61 -7.78
N ASN A 124 23.92 -3.27 -6.74
CA ASN A 124 24.04 -3.99 -5.47
C ASN A 124 22.67 -4.19 -4.79
N GLY A 125 21.93 -5.23 -5.20
CA GLY A 125 20.56 -5.49 -4.72
C GLY A 125 19.46 -5.32 -5.78
N GLY A 126 19.75 -5.52 -7.07
CA GLY A 126 18.80 -5.42 -8.19
C GLY A 126 17.43 -6.11 -7.99
N GLU A 127 17.34 -7.05 -7.06
CA GLU A 127 16.11 -7.72 -6.60
C GLU A 127 15.08 -6.76 -5.96
N TYR A 128 15.52 -5.59 -5.47
CA TYR A 128 14.67 -4.59 -4.80
C TYR A 128 14.40 -3.35 -5.66
N LEU A 129 14.69 -3.42 -6.96
CA LEU A 129 14.41 -2.34 -7.90
C LEU A 129 12.97 -2.41 -8.39
N LEU A 130 12.21 -1.35 -8.10
CA LEU A 130 10.81 -1.23 -8.51
C LEU A 130 10.65 -0.19 -9.63
N SER A 131 10.28 -0.66 -10.82
CA SER A 131 9.96 0.22 -11.95
C SER A 131 8.68 1.02 -11.70
N ILE A 132 8.70 2.33 -11.99
CA ILE A 132 7.56 3.24 -11.80
C ILE A 132 6.92 3.79 -13.08
N ASP A 133 7.61 3.69 -14.22
CA ASP A 133 7.23 4.38 -15.47
C ASP A 133 7.48 3.51 -16.72
N GLY A 134 7.30 2.20 -16.61
CA GLY A 134 7.48 1.31 -17.76
C GLY A 134 8.93 0.91 -18.04
N GLY A 135 9.85 1.24 -17.13
CA GLY A 135 11.22 0.69 -17.12
C GLY A 135 12.31 1.73 -17.37
N VAL A 136 11.99 3.02 -17.22
CA VAL A 136 12.96 4.12 -17.37
C VAL A 136 13.49 4.54 -16.00
N THR A 137 12.61 4.65 -15.00
CA THR A 137 12.92 5.03 -13.62
C THR A 137 12.58 3.88 -12.67
N PHE A 138 13.46 3.68 -11.70
CA PHE A 138 13.37 2.66 -10.66
C PHE A 138 13.54 3.28 -9.29
N LEU A 139 12.80 2.74 -8.31
CA LEU A 139 13.00 3.01 -6.90
C LEU A 139 13.81 1.86 -6.30
N ASP A 140 14.83 2.19 -5.51
CA ASP A 140 15.63 1.21 -4.79
C ASP A 140 15.18 1.08 -3.33
N GLY A 141 14.74 -0.12 -2.97
CA GLY A 141 14.32 -0.49 -1.61
C GLY A 141 15.35 -1.29 -0.82
N TYR A 142 16.56 -1.55 -1.37
CA TYR A 142 17.53 -2.51 -0.83
C TYR A 142 17.90 -2.24 0.63
N GLU A 143 18.31 -1.01 0.97
CA GLU A 143 18.70 -0.67 2.34
C GLU A 143 17.56 -0.91 3.33
N ARG A 144 16.33 -0.60 2.92
CA ARG A 144 15.16 -0.77 3.79
C ARG A 144 14.80 -2.23 3.98
N ALA A 145 15.00 -3.07 2.96
CA ALA A 145 14.76 -4.51 3.02
C ALA A 145 15.75 -5.25 3.94
N GLN A 146 16.89 -4.64 4.27
CA GLN A 146 17.83 -5.22 5.25
C GLN A 146 17.30 -5.17 6.68
N ASP A 147 16.43 -4.20 7.01
CA ASP A 147 15.81 -4.10 8.32
C ASP A 147 14.53 -4.93 8.42
N ARG A 148 14.71 -6.15 8.93
CA ARG A 148 13.68 -7.16 9.14
C ARG A 148 12.86 -6.94 10.41
N THR A 149 13.16 -5.92 11.21
CA THR A 149 12.45 -5.64 12.46
C THR A 149 11.17 -4.83 12.23
N VAL A 150 11.10 -4.12 11.10
CA VAL A 150 9.97 -3.27 10.74
C VAL A 150 9.54 -3.60 9.33
N PHE A 151 8.25 -3.86 9.12
CA PHE A 151 7.68 -4.07 7.79
C PHE A 151 7.84 -2.84 6.87
N SER A 152 8.06 -3.11 5.59
CA SER A 152 7.92 -2.17 4.49
C SER A 152 7.56 -2.92 3.21
N PRO A 153 6.97 -2.27 2.20
CA PRO A 153 6.67 -2.92 0.92
C PRO A 153 7.89 -3.53 0.19
N ALA A 154 9.12 -3.19 0.55
CA ALA A 154 10.32 -3.84 0.00
C ALA A 154 10.50 -5.29 0.48
N HIS A 155 9.73 -5.75 1.47
CA HIS A 155 9.72 -7.15 1.92
C HIS A 155 8.62 -8.00 1.28
N LEU A 156 7.83 -7.43 0.35
CA LEU A 156 6.81 -8.18 -0.36
C LEU A 156 7.49 -9.02 -1.45
N ASN A 157 7.26 -10.32 -1.44
CA ASN A 157 7.83 -11.22 -2.43
C ASN A 157 6.99 -11.25 -3.71
N HIS A 158 7.58 -11.84 -4.76
CA HIS A 158 6.87 -12.07 -6.01
C HIS A 158 5.79 -13.16 -5.86
N ALA A 159 4.65 -12.92 -6.50
CA ALA A 159 3.72 -13.96 -6.94
C ALA A 159 3.17 -13.60 -8.33
N ASP A 160 2.89 -14.62 -9.15
CA ASP A 160 2.25 -14.39 -10.46
C ASP A 160 0.87 -13.74 -10.28
N SER A 161 0.55 -12.76 -11.12
CA SER A 161 -0.71 -11.99 -11.06
C SER A 161 -1.97 -12.83 -11.18
N ASN A 162 -1.90 -14.04 -11.75
CA ASN A 162 -3.02 -14.96 -11.85
C ASN A 162 -3.08 -15.97 -10.71
N SER A 163 -2.08 -15.98 -9.82
CA SER A 163 -2.03 -16.88 -8.68
C SER A 163 -2.83 -16.34 -7.49
N VAL A 164 -3.36 -17.24 -6.67
CA VAL A 164 -4.01 -16.88 -5.39
C VAL A 164 -3.06 -16.20 -4.40
N GLY A 165 -1.75 -16.36 -4.60
CA GLY A 165 -0.70 -15.75 -3.79
C GLY A 165 -0.47 -14.27 -4.12
N CYS A 166 -0.83 -13.80 -5.31
CA CYS A 166 -0.75 -12.37 -5.64
C CYS A 166 -1.92 -11.63 -4.99
N ASN A 167 -1.71 -11.22 -3.74
CA ASN A 167 -2.73 -10.67 -2.86
C ASN A 167 -2.48 -9.20 -2.50
N CYS A 168 -1.45 -8.58 -3.08
CA CYS A 168 -1.18 -7.16 -3.00
C CYS A 168 -1.16 -6.54 -4.40
N VAL A 169 -1.62 -5.29 -4.49
CA VAL A 169 -1.56 -4.46 -5.70
C VAL A 169 -0.79 -3.18 -5.40
N ARG A 170 -0.22 -2.59 -6.45
CA ARG A 170 0.47 -1.30 -6.36
C ARG A 170 -0.23 -0.26 -7.23
N LEU A 171 -0.21 0.98 -6.77
CA LEU A 171 -0.58 2.16 -7.54
C LEU A 171 0.63 3.06 -7.67
N SER A 172 0.93 3.50 -8.89
CA SER A 172 2.06 4.39 -9.18
C SER A 172 1.55 5.77 -9.59
N SER A 173 2.16 6.82 -9.03
CA SER A 173 1.99 8.19 -9.51
C SER A 173 3.26 8.61 -10.25
N SER A 174 3.09 9.09 -11.47
CA SER A 174 4.14 9.75 -12.23
C SER A 174 4.29 11.24 -11.87
N GLU A 175 3.37 11.80 -11.08
CA GLU A 175 3.47 13.17 -10.57
C GLU A 175 4.65 13.29 -9.59
N GLN A 176 5.12 14.52 -9.34
CA GLN A 176 6.23 14.73 -8.40
C GLN A 176 5.71 15.01 -6.97
N PRO A 177 6.20 14.27 -5.94
CA PRO A 177 7.16 13.17 -6.02
C PRO A 177 6.52 11.89 -6.56
N SER A 178 7.25 11.13 -7.37
CA SER A 178 6.78 9.82 -7.85
C SER A 178 6.65 8.86 -6.68
N LEU A 179 5.45 8.30 -6.50
CA LEU A 179 5.12 7.41 -5.38
C LEU A 179 4.63 6.07 -5.91
N VAL A 180 4.95 5.01 -5.17
CA VAL A 180 4.28 3.71 -5.35
C VAL A 180 3.64 3.30 -4.04
N ALA A 181 2.32 3.30 -3.99
CA ALA A 181 1.53 2.87 -2.85
C ALA A 181 1.10 1.42 -3.00
N PHE A 182 1.21 0.63 -1.92
CA PHE A 182 0.77 -0.77 -1.90
C PHE A 182 -0.53 -0.93 -1.12
N PHE A 183 -1.38 -1.82 -1.60
CA PHE A 183 -2.65 -2.17 -0.97
C PHE A 183 -2.87 -3.69 -1.01
N THR A 184 -3.62 -4.21 -0.06
CA THR A 184 -4.15 -5.58 -0.18
C THR A 184 -5.22 -5.62 -1.27
N ALA A 185 -5.14 -6.60 -2.16
CA ALA A 185 -6.08 -6.81 -3.26
C ALA A 185 -7.34 -7.59 -2.84
N ARG A 186 -7.26 -8.25 -1.68
CA ARG A 186 -8.31 -9.07 -1.04
C ARG A 186 -8.05 -9.13 0.46
N ASP A 187 -8.98 -9.71 1.20
CA ASP A 187 -8.73 -10.09 2.59
C ASP A 187 -7.55 -11.07 2.68
N ILE A 188 -6.64 -10.83 3.62
CA ILE A 188 -5.46 -11.65 3.90
C ILE A 188 -5.71 -12.43 5.19
N ALA A 189 -5.55 -13.75 5.15
CA ALA A 189 -5.69 -14.60 6.31
C ALA A 189 -4.39 -14.67 7.13
N VAL A 190 -4.51 -15.04 8.40
CA VAL A 190 -3.35 -15.31 9.26
C VAL A 190 -2.55 -16.48 8.69
N GLY A 191 -1.23 -16.30 8.62
CA GLY A 191 -0.28 -17.24 8.03
C GLY A 191 0.00 -17.01 6.54
N GLU A 192 -0.79 -16.19 5.84
CA GLU A 192 -0.51 -15.86 4.43
C GLU A 192 0.69 -14.91 4.30
N GLU A 193 1.50 -15.16 3.28
CA GLU A 193 2.53 -14.25 2.80
C GLU A 193 1.88 -13.13 1.97
N LEU A 194 2.31 -11.89 2.18
CA LEU A 194 1.92 -10.76 1.36
C LEU A 194 2.85 -10.70 0.14
N CYS A 195 2.28 -10.92 -1.05
CA CYS A 195 3.02 -10.96 -2.31
C CYS A 195 2.36 -10.11 -3.39
N PHE A 196 3.16 -9.67 -4.36
CA PHE A 196 2.69 -8.92 -5.52
C PHE A 196 3.39 -9.34 -6.81
N ASP A 197 2.80 -8.98 -7.94
CA ASP A 197 3.48 -9.15 -9.23
C ASP A 197 4.54 -8.05 -9.42
N TYR A 198 5.81 -8.45 -9.45
CA TYR A 198 6.94 -7.55 -9.70
C TYR A 198 6.87 -6.88 -11.09
N GLY A 199 6.10 -7.48 -12.00
CA GLY A 199 5.83 -6.97 -13.33
C GLY A 199 6.91 -7.31 -14.34
N SER A 200 6.56 -7.20 -15.62
CA SER A 200 7.41 -7.60 -16.74
C SER A 200 8.75 -6.87 -16.81
N ASN A 201 8.85 -5.65 -16.27
CA ASN A 201 10.11 -4.90 -16.29
C ASN A 201 11.16 -5.47 -15.34
N TYR A 202 10.73 -6.11 -14.25
CA TYR A 202 11.63 -6.81 -13.35
C TYR A 202 12.15 -8.10 -14.00
N TRP A 203 11.23 -8.86 -14.62
CA TRP A 203 11.52 -10.14 -15.26
C TRP A 203 12.21 -10.04 -16.61
N ARG A 204 12.36 -8.82 -17.16
CA ARG A 204 12.96 -8.63 -18.48
C ARG A 204 14.41 -9.12 -18.48
N GLY A 205 14.72 -10.10 -19.33
CA GLY A 205 16.03 -10.76 -19.39
C GLY A 205 16.25 -11.85 -18.33
N ARG A 206 15.22 -12.17 -17.55
CA ARG A 206 15.17 -13.19 -16.48
C ARG A 206 13.83 -13.94 -16.50
N GLU A 207 13.18 -14.04 -17.65
CA GLU A 207 11.83 -14.58 -17.76
C GLU A 207 11.76 -16.07 -17.36
N ASP A 208 12.88 -16.78 -17.48
CA ASP A 208 13.06 -18.18 -17.05
C ASP A 208 13.17 -18.34 -15.53
N GLU A 209 13.45 -17.27 -14.80
CA GLU A 209 13.49 -17.24 -13.32
C GLU A 209 12.12 -16.91 -12.71
N LYS A 210 11.11 -16.58 -13.52
CA LYS A 210 9.77 -16.22 -13.02
C LYS A 210 9.05 -17.48 -12.53
N VAL A 211 8.87 -17.59 -11.20
CA VAL A 211 8.19 -18.70 -10.51
C VAL A 211 6.83 -18.27 -9.96
#